data_AF-A0A484ZC92-F1
#
_entry.id   AF-A0A484ZC92-F1
#
_cell.length_a   1.000
_cell.length_b   1.000
_cell.length_c   1.000
_cell.angle_alpha   90.00
_cell.angle_beta   90.00
_cell.angle_gamma   90.00
#
_symmetry.space_group_name_H-M   'P 1'
#
loop_
_entity.id
_entity.type
_entity.pdbx_description
1 polymer ?
#
loop_
_entity_poly.entity_id
_entity_poly.type
_entity_poly.pdbx_seq_one_letter_code
_entity_poly.pdbx_strand_id
1 'polypeptide(L)'
;MISVFDIFKVGIGPSSSHTVGPMKAGKQFTDDLCSKGLLSSVIRIVVEVYGSLSLTGKGHHTDIAIIMGLAGYLPETVDTGCHCWFYHACE
;
A
#
# COMPACT_ATOMS: atom_id res chain seq x y z
N MET A 1 -20.51 -16.47 -0.80
CA MET A 1 -21.06 -16.24 0.55
C MET A 1 -20.29 -15.08 1.15
N ILE A 2 -20.98 -14.04 1.64
CA ILE A 2 -20.33 -12.89 2.29
C ILE A 2 -20.15 -13.25 3.77
N SER A 3 -18.92 -13.12 4.30
CA SER A 3 -18.59 -13.40 5.69
C SER A 3 -18.64 -12.13 6.55
N VAL A 4 -18.84 -12.26 7.87
CA VAL A 4 -18.71 -11.13 8.80
C VAL A 4 -17.30 -10.51 8.75
N PHE A 5 -16.29 -11.34 8.47
CA PHE A 5 -14.90 -10.91 8.27
C PHE A 5 -14.68 -10.14 6.96
N ASP A 6 -15.63 -10.20 6.02
CA ASP A 6 -15.58 -9.38 4.81
C ASP A 6 -16.04 -7.94 5.08
N ILE A 7 -16.89 -7.76 6.09
CA ILE A 7 -17.46 -6.47 6.49
C ILE A 7 -16.54 -5.76 7.49
N PHE A 8 -16.02 -6.49 8.48
CA PHE A 8 -15.16 -5.94 9.52
C PHE A 8 -13.71 -6.41 9.34
N LYS A 9 -12.87 -5.53 8.83
CA LYS A 9 -11.44 -5.79 8.59
C LYS A 9 -10.58 -4.82 9.39
N VAL A 10 -9.54 -5.35 10.02
CA VAL A 10 -8.46 -4.53 10.60
C VAL A 10 -7.69 -3.90 9.45
N GLY A 11 -7.28 -2.64 9.60
CA GLY A 11 -6.52 -1.92 8.60
C GLY A 11 -6.10 -0.54 9.11
N ILE A 12 -5.31 0.15 8.29
CA ILE A 12 -4.86 1.51 8.56
C ILE A 12 -5.75 2.55 7.87
N GLY A 13 -6.07 3.63 8.58
CA GLY A 13 -6.81 4.78 8.04
C GLY A 13 -5.92 5.71 7.21
N PRO A 14 -6.49 6.72 6.53
CA PRO A 14 -7.86 7.23 6.69
C PRO A 14 -8.93 6.54 5.82
N SER A 15 -8.55 5.77 4.78
CA SER A 15 -9.51 5.22 3.81
C SER A 15 -9.22 3.77 3.44
N SER A 16 -10.24 2.91 3.47
CA SER A 16 -10.10 1.52 3.04
C SER A 16 -9.83 1.40 1.53
N SER A 17 -10.47 2.23 0.70
CA SER A 17 -10.31 2.18 -0.75
C SER A 17 -9.05 2.87 -1.25
N HIS A 18 -8.61 3.94 -0.58
CA HIS A 18 -7.49 4.77 -1.02
C HIS A 18 -6.21 4.58 -0.21
N THR A 19 -6.26 3.82 0.90
CA THR A 19 -5.09 3.50 1.73
C THR A 19 -4.89 1.97 1.79
N VAL A 20 -5.85 1.21 2.33
CA VAL A 20 -5.70 -0.24 2.51
C VAL A 20 -5.56 -0.98 1.17
N GLY A 21 -6.38 -0.65 0.18
CA GLY A 21 -6.31 -1.26 -1.16
C GLY A 21 -4.95 -1.06 -1.85
N PRO A 22 -4.50 0.18 -2.05
CA PRO A 22 -3.22 0.47 -2.69
C PRO A 22 -2.00 -0.13 -1.95
N MET A 23 -2.02 -0.16 -0.61
CA MET A 23 -0.97 -0.79 0.18
C MET A 23 -0.89 -2.31 -0.05
N LYS A 24 -2.04 -2.99 -0.07
CA LYS A 24 -2.10 -4.42 -0.41
C LYS A 24 -1.60 -4.69 -1.83
N ALA A 25 -1.99 -3.85 -2.79
CA ALA A 25 -1.54 -3.99 -4.17
C ALA A 25 -0.01 -3.86 -4.30
N GLY A 26 0.59 -2.89 -3.61
CA GLY A 26 2.05 -2.73 -3.56
C GLY A 26 2.75 -3.95 -2.97
N LYS A 27 2.26 -4.46 -1.84
CA LYS A 27 2.80 -5.65 -1.18
C LYS A 27 2.73 -6.88 -2.09
N GLN A 28 1.57 -7.10 -2.70
CA GLN A 28 1.33 -8.22 -3.58
C GLN A 28 2.24 -8.18 -4.82
N PHE A 29 2.47 -7.00 -5.39
CA PHE A 29 3.43 -6.82 -6.48
C PHE A 29 4.85 -7.23 -6.09
N THR A 30 5.32 -6.84 -4.90
CA THR A 30 6.66 -7.25 -4.43
C THR A 30 6.76 -8.73 -4.08
N ASP A 31 5.71 -9.31 -3.52
CA ASP A 31 5.67 -10.75 -3.23
C ASP A 31 5.69 -11.57 -4.53
N ASP A 32 5.02 -11.09 -5.59
CA ASP A 32 5.07 -11.68 -6.92
C ASP A 32 6.48 -11.59 -7.54
N LEU A 33 7.20 -10.48 -7.35
CA LEU A 33 8.59 -10.35 -7.80
C LEU A 33 9.52 -11.29 -7.04
N CYS A 34 9.34 -11.42 -5.72
CA CYS A 34 10.10 -12.35 -4.87
C CYS A 34 9.87 -13.80 -5.29
N SER A 35 8.62 -14.22 -5.47
CA SER A 35 8.28 -15.60 -5.83
C SER A 35 8.81 -16.00 -7.19
N LYS A 36 8.95 -15.04 -8.12
CA LYS A 36 9.56 -15.25 -9.45
C LYS A 36 11.08 -15.13 -9.45
N GLY A 37 11.71 -14.80 -8.32
CA GLY A 37 13.15 -14.56 -8.23
C GLY A 37 13.63 -13.33 -9.01
N LEU A 38 12.72 -12.39 -9.32
CA LEU A 38 13.00 -11.22 -10.15
C LEU A 38 13.39 -9.99 -9.33
N LEU A 39 13.09 -9.95 -8.03
CA LEU A 39 13.29 -8.74 -7.22
C LEU A 39 14.74 -8.21 -7.28
N SER A 40 15.74 -9.09 -7.31
CA SER A 40 17.16 -8.72 -7.36
C SER A 40 17.61 -8.04 -8.66
N SER A 41 16.85 -8.21 -9.75
CA SER A 41 17.14 -7.56 -11.04
C SER A 41 16.35 -6.28 -11.26
N VAL A 42 15.44 -5.92 -10.35
CA VAL A 42 14.63 -4.71 -10.45
C VAL A 42 15.46 -3.49 -10.03
N ILE A 43 15.70 -2.59 -11.00
CA ILE A 43 16.40 -1.32 -10.76
C ILE A 43 15.47 -0.13 -10.56
N ARG A 44 14.19 -0.25 -10.95
CA ARG A 44 13.20 0.81 -10.88
C ARG A 44 11.79 0.23 -10.84
N ILE A 45 10.96 0.77 -9.96
CA ILE A 45 9.51 0.55 -9.93
C ILE A 45 8.83 1.87 -10.30
N VAL A 46 7.83 1.79 -11.18
CA VAL A 46 6.97 2.92 -11.54
C VAL A 46 5.55 2.53 -11.18
N VAL A 47 4.88 3.41 -10.42
CA VAL A 47 3.48 3.23 -10.08
C VAL A 47 2.69 4.38 -10.67
N GLU A 48 1.72 4.05 -11.49
CA GLU A 48 0.80 5.00 -12.11
C GLU A 48 -0.59 4.81 -11.49
N VAL A 49 -1.18 5.92 -11.05
CA VAL A 49 -2.48 5.92 -10.38
C VAL A 49 -3.49 6.55 -11.33
N TYR A 50 -4.67 5.94 -11.47
CA TYR A 50 -5.68 6.31 -12.46
C TYR A 50 -7.05 6.61 -11.81
N GLY A 51 -7.88 7.39 -12.51
CA GLY A 51 -9.27 7.63 -12.17
C GLY A 51 -9.50 8.35 -10.84
N SER A 52 -10.49 7.90 -10.06
CA SER A 52 -10.81 8.48 -8.75
C SER A 52 -9.66 8.38 -7.74
N LEU A 53 -8.83 7.35 -7.88
CA LEU A 53 -7.69 7.10 -6.99
C LEU A 53 -6.59 8.16 -7.17
N SER A 54 -6.37 8.65 -8.40
CA SER A 54 -5.39 9.71 -8.65
C SER A 54 -5.91 11.10 -8.26
N LEU A 55 -7.20 11.34 -8.44
CA LEU A 55 -7.83 12.62 -8.13
C LEU A 55 -7.82 12.96 -6.63
N THR A 56 -7.86 11.95 -5.76
CA THR A 56 -7.93 12.15 -4.30
C THR A 56 -6.73 11.58 -3.55
N GLY A 57 -5.72 11.10 -4.28
CA GLY A 57 -4.62 10.30 -3.73
C GLY A 57 -3.80 11.03 -2.65
N LYS A 58 -3.47 12.31 -2.84
CA LYS A 58 -2.74 13.10 -1.82
C LYS A 58 -3.54 13.29 -0.53
N GLY A 59 -4.85 13.53 -0.63
CA GLY A 59 -5.72 13.74 0.54
C GLY A 59 -5.98 12.45 1.34
N HIS A 60 -5.74 11.28 0.74
CA HIS A 60 -5.94 9.98 1.38
C HIS A 60 -4.65 9.19 1.61
N HIS A 61 -3.48 9.83 1.41
CA HIS A 61 -2.16 9.21 1.56
C HIS A 61 -1.97 7.95 0.71
N THR A 62 -2.55 7.94 -0.50
CA THR A 62 -2.47 6.80 -1.42
C THR A 62 -1.05 6.53 -1.89
N ASP A 63 -0.29 7.59 -2.13
CA ASP A 63 1.14 7.52 -2.46
C ASP A 63 1.94 6.80 -1.36
N ILE A 64 1.75 7.20 -0.10
CA ILE A 64 2.43 6.59 1.04
C ILE A 64 1.98 5.15 1.23
N ALA A 65 0.69 4.88 1.09
CA ALA A 65 0.15 3.53 1.16
C ALA A 65 0.81 2.61 0.12
N ILE A 66 0.97 3.07 -1.13
CA ILE A 66 1.67 2.33 -2.19
C ILE A 66 3.12 2.07 -1.79
N ILE A 67 3.84 3.11 -1.35
CA ILE A 67 5.26 3.00 -0.96
C ILE A 67 5.43 2.00 0.18
N MET A 68 4.60 2.08 1.23
CA MET A 68 4.66 1.15 2.35
C MET A 68 4.32 -0.28 1.93
N GLY A 69 3.37 -0.47 1.03
CA GLY A 69 3.10 -1.76 0.42
C GLY A 69 4.32 -2.33 -0.28
N LEU A 70 4.95 -1.54 -1.15
CA LEU A 70 6.17 -1.91 -1.87
C LEU A 70 7.37 -2.15 -0.92
N ALA A 71 7.41 -1.50 0.23
CA ALA A 71 8.41 -1.76 1.27
C ALA A 71 8.14 -3.06 2.06
N GLY A 72 7.03 -3.75 1.78
CA GLY A 72 6.73 -5.06 2.35
C GLY A 72 5.76 -5.04 3.54
N TYR A 73 5.23 -3.87 3.91
CA TYR A 73 4.29 -3.74 5.01
C TYR A 73 2.87 -4.16 4.63
N LEU A 74 2.09 -4.60 5.63
CA LEU A 74 0.68 -4.93 5.49
C LEU A 74 -0.20 -3.98 6.31
N PRO A 75 -1.36 -3.56 5.80
CA PRO A 75 -2.22 -2.60 6.51
C PRO A 75 -2.78 -3.14 7.83
N GLU A 76 -2.89 -4.47 7.99
CA GLU A 76 -3.36 -5.09 9.23
C GLU A 76 -2.34 -5.06 10.37
N THR A 77 -1.04 -5.00 10.05
CA THR A 77 0.05 -5.25 11.01
C THR A 77 1.05 -4.11 11.10
N VAL A 78 0.96 -3.11 10.23
CA VAL A 78 1.90 -2.00 10.22
C VAL A 78 1.73 -1.11 11.45
N ASP A 79 2.85 -0.70 12.04
CA ASP A 79 2.84 0.28 13.12
C ASP A 79 2.35 1.62 12.59
N THR A 80 1.29 2.14 13.21
CA THR A 80 0.71 3.46 12.89
C THR A 80 1.70 4.62 13.10
N GLY A 81 2.71 4.45 13.97
CA GLY A 81 3.79 5.43 14.14
C GLY A 81 4.76 5.50 12.95
N CYS A 82 4.85 4.43 12.15
CA CYS A 82 5.76 4.31 11.02
C CYS A 82 5.38 5.26 9.86
N HIS A 83 4.09 5.61 9.73
CA HIS A 83 3.62 6.58 8.73
C HIS A 83 4.30 7.94 8.87
N CYS A 84 4.55 8.42 10.10
CA CYS A 84 5.19 9.72 10.36
C CYS A 84 6.67 9.73 9.90
N TRP A 85 7.35 8.60 10.05
CA TRP A 85 8.74 8.42 9.60
C TRP A 85 8.86 8.41 8.09
N PHE A 86 7.99 7.66 7.39
CA PHE A 86 8.01 7.62 5.92
C PHE A 86 7.63 8.97 5.29
N TYR A 87 6.71 9.72 5.91
CA TYR A 87 6.36 11.06 5.46
C TYR A 87 7.57 12.00 5.41
N HIS A 88 8.39 11.99 6.46
CA HIS A 88 9.59 12.84 6.55
C HIS A 88 10.78 12.30 5.76
N ALA A 89 10.84 11.00 5.49
CA ALA A 89 11.94 10.38 4.75
C ALA A 89 11.84 10.52 3.22
N CYS A 90 10.64 10.84 2.71
CA CYS A 90 10.38 11.02 1.28
C CYS A 90 10.28 12.50 0.83
N GLU A 91 10.36 13.47 1.75
CA GLU A 91 10.59 14.90 1.44
C GLU A 91 12.09 15.21 1.35
#